data_AF-A0A9P7DS45-F1
#
_entry.id   AF-A0A9P7DS45-F1
#
_cell.length_a   1.000
_cell.length_b   1.000
_cell.length_c   1.000
_cell.angle_alpha   90.00
_cell.angle_beta   90.00
_cell.angle_gamma   90.00
#
_symmetry.space_group_name_H-M   'P 1'
#
loop_
_entity.id
_entity.type
_entity.pdbx_description
1 polymer ?
#
loop_
_entity_poly.entity_id
_entity_poly.type
_entity_poly.pdbx_seq_one_letter_code
_entity_poly.pdbx_strand_id
1 'polypeptide(L)'
;HVKLGSRQHSQTFDAIEEAHHADQAFGNFCIKLNNFLNLLLPSSNILLPEGKHIHLQGTYEITEHHFIHINYESMVDWHQHTDYLHCNPLFFGSLHFNCVFIQQTENKVILSRLLFCFECLVGDHRLPLALIHPFDTPTAQFYSVRSIICGAFLVPDGPSNYLVVDTADTDMFLHMKMMHLEAGHIVHI
;
A
#
# COMPACT_ATOMS: atom_id res chain seq x y z
N HIS A 1 -10.02 10.56 -0.31
CA HIS A 1 -10.84 9.53 0.40
C HIS A 1 -10.57 8.16 -0.20
N VAL A 2 -10.12 7.17 0.59
CA VAL A 2 -9.78 5.82 0.09
C VAL A 2 -10.79 4.76 0.57
N LYS A 3 -11.18 3.83 -0.29
CA LYS A 3 -12.08 2.69 0.01
C LYS A 3 -11.52 1.38 -0.55
N LEU A 4 -11.64 0.31 0.23
CA LEU A 4 -11.42 -1.04 -0.26
C LEU A 4 -12.69 -1.60 -0.91
N GLY A 5 -12.53 -2.37 -1.98
CA GLY A 5 -13.61 -3.05 -2.71
C GLY A 5 -13.20 -4.46 -3.09
N SER A 6 -14.04 -5.14 -3.90
CA SER A 6 -13.81 -6.55 -4.31
C SER A 6 -13.45 -7.45 -3.12
N ARG A 7 -14.34 -7.48 -2.12
CA ARG A 7 -14.16 -8.23 -0.88
C ARG A 7 -14.08 -9.73 -1.17
N GLN A 8 -13.04 -10.39 -0.68
CA GLN A 8 -12.83 -11.83 -0.81
C GLN A 8 -13.35 -12.59 0.43
N HIS A 9 -13.17 -13.91 0.41
CA HIS A 9 -13.45 -14.72 1.59
C HIS A 9 -12.44 -14.42 2.71
N SER A 10 -12.90 -14.58 3.95
CA SER A 10 -12.05 -14.43 5.13
C SER A 10 -11.01 -15.55 5.17
N GLN A 11 -9.74 -15.21 5.39
CA GLN A 11 -8.61 -16.15 5.42
C GLN A 11 -7.83 -16.00 6.72
N THR A 12 -7.34 -17.12 7.24
CA THR A 12 -6.44 -17.10 8.40
C THR A 12 -5.05 -16.61 8.00
N PHE A 13 -4.29 -16.07 8.95
CA PHE A 13 -2.90 -15.68 8.68
C PHE A 13 -2.04 -16.86 8.23
N ASP A 14 -2.23 -18.04 8.83
CA ASP A 14 -1.52 -19.26 8.42
C ASP A 14 -1.80 -19.62 6.94
N ALA A 15 -3.06 -19.48 6.51
CA ALA A 15 -3.44 -19.76 5.12
C ALA A 15 -2.81 -18.77 4.14
N ILE A 16 -2.68 -17.50 4.53
CA ILE A 16 -2.05 -16.46 3.72
C ILE A 16 -0.54 -16.72 3.59
N GLU A 17 0.14 -17.01 4.70
CA GLU A 17 1.58 -17.33 4.68
C GLU A 17 1.87 -18.57 3.84
N GLU A 18 1.00 -19.60 3.89
CA GLU A 18 1.12 -20.80 3.06
C GLU A 18 0.87 -20.49 1.57
N ALA A 19 -0.19 -19.75 1.25
CA ALA A 19 -0.53 -19.37 -0.13
C ALA A 19 0.58 -18.53 -0.79
N HIS A 20 1.30 -17.74 0.01
CA HIS A 20 2.39 -16.86 -0.44
C HIS A 20 3.77 -17.34 0.02
N HIS A 21 3.97 -18.63 0.31
CA HIS A 21 5.23 -19.15 0.86
C HIS A 21 6.48 -18.85 0.00
N ALA A 22 6.30 -18.69 -1.31
CA ALA A 22 7.37 -18.36 -2.25
C ALA A 22 7.73 -16.85 -2.26
N ASP A 23 6.89 -15.99 -1.70
CA ASP A 23 7.08 -14.54 -1.65
C ASP A 23 7.59 -14.10 -0.27
N GLN A 24 8.83 -13.61 -0.24
CA GLN A 24 9.50 -13.16 0.98
C GLN A 24 8.77 -11.99 1.68
N ALA A 25 7.95 -11.21 0.95
CA ALA A 25 7.17 -10.14 1.54
C ALA A 25 6.20 -10.66 2.62
N PHE A 26 5.63 -11.85 2.39
CA PHE A 26 4.66 -12.51 3.27
C PHE A 26 5.30 -13.37 4.36
N GLY A 27 6.62 -13.54 4.37
CA GLY A 27 7.30 -14.25 5.46
C GLY A 27 7.08 -13.55 6.81
N ASN A 28 6.66 -14.31 7.83
CA ASN A 28 6.30 -13.78 9.16
C ASN A 28 5.22 -12.66 9.12
N PHE A 29 4.27 -12.75 8.18
CA PHE A 29 3.18 -11.79 7.99
C PHE A 29 2.48 -11.47 9.31
N CYS A 30 2.07 -12.50 10.06
CA CYS A 30 1.34 -12.34 11.32
C CYS A 30 2.17 -11.55 12.36
N ILE A 31 3.45 -11.89 12.51
CA ILE A 31 4.36 -11.25 13.46
C ILE A 31 4.60 -9.78 13.07
N LYS A 32 4.89 -9.53 11.79
CA LYS A 32 5.11 -8.17 11.26
C LYS A 32 3.86 -7.30 11.45
N LEU A 33 2.68 -7.85 11.18
CA LEU A 33 1.41 -7.13 11.35
C LEU A 33 1.14 -6.82 12.82
N ASN A 34 1.39 -7.79 13.70
CA ASN A 34 1.22 -7.60 15.13
C ASN A 34 2.10 -6.46 15.66
N ASN A 35 3.36 -6.41 15.24
CA ASN A 35 4.27 -5.31 15.60
C ASN A 35 3.77 -3.96 15.06
N PHE A 36 3.34 -3.93 13.80
CA PHE A 36 2.80 -2.72 13.19
C PHE A 36 1.56 -2.19 13.92
N LEU A 37 0.59 -3.05 14.24
CA LEU A 37 -0.64 -2.66 14.93
C LEU A 37 -0.37 -2.12 16.33
N ASN A 38 0.55 -2.74 17.06
CA ASN A 38 0.97 -2.28 18.39
C ASN A 38 1.65 -0.91 18.35
N LEU A 39 2.19 -0.47 17.21
CA LEU A 39 2.71 0.89 17.00
C LEU A 39 1.63 1.86 16.48
N LEU A 40 0.78 1.39 15.55
CA LEU A 40 -0.23 2.21 14.87
C LEU A 40 -1.35 2.65 15.82
N LEU A 41 -1.88 1.75 16.65
CA LEU A 41 -3.06 2.05 17.45
C LEU A 41 -2.79 3.10 18.53
N PRO A 42 -1.71 3.00 19.33
CA PRO A 42 -1.38 4.05 20.30
C PRO A 42 -1.09 5.39 19.64
N SER A 43 -0.39 5.40 18.50
CA SER A 43 -0.10 6.65 17.76
C SER A 43 -1.34 7.28 17.15
N SER A 44 -2.38 6.48 16.87
CA SER A 44 -3.68 6.95 16.36
C SER A 44 -4.69 7.30 17.47
N ASN A 45 -4.28 7.32 18.75
CA ASN A 45 -5.15 7.47 19.92
C ASN A 45 -6.30 6.44 19.99
N ILE A 46 -6.11 5.26 19.39
CA ILE A 46 -7.06 4.15 19.47
C ILE A 46 -6.66 3.31 20.68
N LEU A 47 -7.61 3.11 21.60
CA LEU A 47 -7.36 2.27 22.77
C LEU A 47 -7.08 0.84 22.33
N LEU A 48 -5.98 0.27 22.85
CA LEU A 48 -5.72 -1.15 22.70
C LEU A 48 -6.83 -1.94 23.42
N PRO A 49 -7.27 -3.09 22.89
CA PRO A 49 -8.21 -3.97 23.57
C PRO A 49 -7.69 -4.27 24.99
N GLU A 50 -8.49 -3.95 26.02
CA GLU A 50 -8.13 -4.12 27.43
C GLU A 50 -6.87 -3.36 27.92
N GLY A 51 -6.35 -2.41 27.14
CA GLY A 51 -5.11 -1.68 27.46
C GLY A 51 -3.84 -2.53 27.38
N LYS A 52 -3.90 -3.71 26.75
CA LYS A 52 -2.77 -4.63 26.59
C LYS A 52 -2.29 -4.70 25.14
N HIS A 53 -1.04 -5.13 24.95
CA HIS A 53 -0.51 -5.43 23.63
C HIS A 53 -1.38 -6.46 22.90
N ILE A 54 -1.66 -6.20 21.63
CA ILE A 54 -2.36 -7.14 20.78
C ILE A 54 -1.45 -8.33 20.52
N HIS A 55 -2.05 -9.52 20.53
CA HIS A 55 -1.39 -10.77 20.21
C HIS A 55 -2.20 -11.51 19.15
N LEU A 56 -1.90 -11.21 17.89
CA LEU A 56 -2.45 -11.96 16.76
C LEU A 56 -1.89 -13.39 16.76
N GLN A 57 -2.74 -14.37 16.48
CA GLN A 57 -2.36 -15.78 16.30
C GLN A 57 -2.65 -16.21 14.87
N GLY A 58 -1.96 -17.22 14.37
CA GLY A 58 -2.12 -17.76 13.00
C GLY A 58 -3.56 -18.07 12.59
N THR A 59 -4.40 -18.44 13.55
CA THR A 59 -5.83 -18.77 13.38
C THR A 59 -6.75 -17.57 13.22
N TYR A 60 -6.27 -16.35 13.47
CA TYR A 60 -7.06 -15.14 13.29
C TYR A 60 -7.30 -14.89 11.81
N GLU A 61 -8.50 -14.43 11.50
CA GLU A 61 -8.89 -14.17 10.13
C GLU A 61 -8.79 -12.68 9.77
N ILE A 62 -8.42 -12.45 8.51
CA ILE A 62 -8.51 -11.16 7.84
C ILE A 62 -9.27 -11.31 6.54
N THR A 63 -9.86 -10.22 6.06
CA THR A 63 -10.56 -10.23 4.77
C THR A 63 -9.72 -9.53 3.71
N GLU A 64 -9.29 -10.26 2.68
CA GLU A 64 -8.60 -9.69 1.52
C GLU A 64 -9.54 -8.87 0.64
N HIS A 65 -8.99 -7.85 0.00
CA HIS A 65 -9.63 -6.99 -0.99
C HIS A 65 -8.76 -6.86 -2.24
N HIS A 66 -9.36 -7.04 -3.42
CA HIS A 66 -8.65 -6.94 -4.70
C HIS A 66 -8.79 -5.59 -5.41
N PHE A 67 -9.36 -4.61 -4.74
CA PHE A 67 -9.65 -3.31 -5.33
C PHE A 67 -9.49 -2.18 -4.33
N ILE A 68 -8.83 -1.10 -4.76
CA ILE A 68 -8.80 0.17 -4.04
C ILE A 68 -9.38 1.27 -4.93
N HIS A 69 -10.27 2.07 -4.32
CA HIS A 69 -10.81 3.29 -4.88
C HIS A 69 -10.23 4.49 -4.13
N ILE A 70 -9.51 5.37 -4.82
CA ILE A 70 -8.81 6.51 -4.22
C ILE A 70 -9.33 7.80 -4.85
N ASN A 71 -9.98 8.65 -4.05
CA ASN A 71 -10.22 10.04 -4.44
C ASN A 71 -9.08 10.90 -3.93
N TYR A 72 -8.46 11.68 -4.81
CA TYR A 72 -7.37 12.59 -4.47
C TYR A 72 -7.56 13.93 -5.20
N GLU A 73 -6.93 14.97 -4.67
CA GLU A 73 -6.89 16.29 -5.32
C GLU A 73 -5.62 16.35 -6.16
N SER A 74 -5.76 16.59 -7.47
CA SER A 74 -4.59 16.65 -8.35
C SER A 74 -3.81 17.94 -8.12
N MET A 75 -2.48 17.83 -8.12
CA MET A 75 -1.55 18.95 -8.12
C MET A 75 -1.49 19.69 -9.46
N VAL A 76 -2.11 19.16 -10.51
CA VAL A 76 -2.13 19.77 -11.86
C VAL A 76 -3.22 20.83 -11.94
N ASP A 77 -4.44 20.43 -11.60
CA ASP A 77 -5.64 21.24 -11.81
C ASP A 77 -6.39 21.57 -10.51
N TRP A 78 -5.97 21.03 -9.37
CA TRP A 78 -6.62 21.17 -8.06
C TRP A 78 -8.05 20.63 -8.02
N HIS A 79 -8.41 19.76 -8.97
CA HIS A 79 -9.70 19.08 -9.00
C HIS A 79 -9.59 17.69 -8.37
N GLN A 80 -10.73 17.16 -7.93
CA GLN A 80 -10.78 15.81 -7.39
C GLN A 80 -10.78 14.79 -8.55
N HIS A 81 -9.78 13.92 -8.56
CA HIS A 81 -9.66 12.78 -9.46
C HIS A 81 -9.88 11.46 -8.71
N THR A 82 -10.03 10.37 -9.46
CA THR A 82 -10.27 9.04 -8.89
C THR A 82 -9.41 7.99 -9.54
N ASP A 83 -8.58 7.32 -8.73
CA ASP A 83 -7.85 6.14 -9.15
C ASP A 83 -8.56 4.86 -8.72
N TYR A 84 -8.53 3.90 -9.65
CA TYR A 84 -9.04 2.55 -9.47
C TYR A 84 -7.87 1.57 -9.59
N LEU A 85 -7.42 1.05 -8.45
CA LEU A 85 -6.29 0.12 -8.40
C LEU A 85 -6.79 -1.31 -8.22
N HIS A 86 -6.34 -2.20 -9.10
CA HIS A 86 -6.67 -3.62 -9.05
C HIS A 86 -5.50 -4.42 -8.47
N CYS A 87 -5.64 -5.01 -7.30
CA CYS A 87 -4.56 -5.79 -6.67
C CYS A 87 -4.34 -7.18 -7.29
N ASN A 88 -4.88 -7.44 -8.50
CA ASN A 88 -4.68 -8.69 -9.21
C ASN A 88 -3.29 -8.70 -9.88
N PRO A 89 -2.43 -9.70 -9.63
CA PRO A 89 -1.10 -9.79 -10.24
C PRO A 89 -1.11 -9.97 -11.77
N LEU A 90 -2.24 -10.39 -12.36
CA LEU A 90 -2.36 -10.64 -13.81
C LEU A 90 -3.51 -9.81 -14.41
N PHE A 91 -3.16 -8.82 -15.22
CA PHE A 91 -4.12 -8.08 -16.04
C PHE A 91 -3.95 -8.52 -17.50
N PHE A 92 -4.94 -9.22 -18.05
CA PHE A 92 -4.88 -9.82 -19.40
C PHE A 92 -3.61 -10.66 -19.66
N GLY A 93 -3.13 -11.39 -18.65
CA GLY A 93 -1.95 -12.26 -18.76
C GLY A 93 -0.60 -11.54 -18.72
N SER A 94 -0.60 -10.21 -18.50
CA SER A 94 0.62 -9.42 -18.25
C SER A 94 0.74 -9.03 -16.78
N LEU A 95 1.98 -8.97 -16.29
CA LEU A 95 2.28 -8.46 -14.95
C LEU A 95 1.91 -6.99 -14.88
N HIS A 96 0.98 -6.66 -13.99
CA HIS A 96 0.64 -5.26 -13.70
C HIS A 96 1.26 -4.87 -12.37
N PHE A 97 2.19 -3.90 -12.39
CA PHE A 97 2.74 -3.33 -11.18
C PHE A 97 1.78 -2.23 -10.69
N ASN A 98 0.96 -2.55 -9.70
CA ASN A 98 0.17 -1.54 -9.01
C ASN A 98 1.11 -0.73 -8.12
N CYS A 99 1.63 0.36 -8.65
CA CYS A 99 2.42 1.29 -7.87
C CYS A 99 1.51 2.35 -7.25
N VAL A 100 1.95 2.89 -6.12
CA VAL A 100 1.22 3.89 -5.35
C VAL A 100 2.18 4.91 -4.75
N PHE A 101 1.71 6.14 -4.64
CA PHE A 101 2.33 7.16 -3.81
C PHE A 101 1.78 7.09 -2.39
N ILE A 102 2.68 7.13 -1.41
CA ILE A 102 2.32 7.00 0.01
C ILE A 102 2.87 8.18 0.78
N GLN A 103 1.99 8.84 1.53
CA GLN A 103 2.37 9.83 2.53
C GLN A 103 2.94 9.11 3.76
N GLN A 104 4.27 9.09 3.92
CA GLN A 104 4.92 8.45 5.06
C GLN A 104 4.96 9.39 6.28
N THR A 105 5.23 10.67 6.06
CA THR A 105 5.19 11.76 7.04
C THR A 105 4.67 13.02 6.36
N GLU A 106 4.43 14.13 7.07
CA GLU A 106 3.96 15.38 6.46
C GLU A 106 4.84 15.88 5.29
N ASN A 107 6.14 15.59 5.33
CA ASN A 107 7.12 16.08 4.35
C ASN A 107 7.81 14.94 3.59
N LYS A 108 7.25 13.73 3.59
CA LYS A 108 7.84 12.61 2.85
C LYS A 108 6.78 11.79 2.14
N VAL A 109 6.85 11.82 0.82
CA VAL A 109 6.11 10.91 -0.07
C VAL A 109 7.08 9.87 -0.63
N ILE A 110 6.63 8.62 -0.73
CA ILE A 110 7.40 7.52 -1.30
C ILE A 110 6.63 6.83 -2.42
N LEU A 111 7.33 6.41 -3.46
CA LEU A 111 6.80 5.51 -4.49
C LEU A 111 7.01 4.06 -4.05
N SER A 112 5.95 3.27 -4.13
CA SER A 112 5.95 1.91 -3.63
C SER A 112 5.12 0.99 -4.51
N ARG A 113 5.34 -0.31 -4.40
CA ARG A 113 4.51 -1.35 -5.01
C ARG A 113 3.48 -1.88 -4.01
N LEU A 114 2.22 -1.87 -4.39
CA LEU A 114 1.13 -2.48 -3.65
C LEU A 114 1.15 -4.01 -3.85
N LEU A 115 1.22 -4.76 -2.76
CA LEU A 115 1.30 -6.24 -2.81
C LEU A 115 -0.01 -6.90 -2.37
N PHE A 116 -0.63 -6.40 -1.29
CA PHE A 116 -1.79 -7.03 -0.68
C PHE A 116 -2.64 -5.99 0.05
N CYS A 117 -3.97 -6.11 0.00
CA CYS A 117 -4.90 -5.20 0.67
C CYS A 117 -5.95 -5.99 1.45
N PHE A 118 -6.24 -5.57 2.67
CA PHE A 118 -7.11 -6.33 3.54
C PHE A 118 -7.73 -5.47 4.64
N GLU A 119 -8.82 -5.98 5.21
CA GLU A 119 -9.38 -5.48 6.45
C GLU A 119 -8.96 -6.39 7.62
N CYS A 120 -8.40 -5.78 8.65
CA CYS A 120 -8.09 -6.44 9.92
C CYS A 120 -9.05 -5.95 11.01
N LEU A 121 -9.70 -6.88 11.71
CA LEU A 121 -10.58 -6.56 12.83
C LEU A 121 -9.79 -6.66 14.14
N VAL A 122 -9.71 -5.54 14.87
CA VAL A 122 -9.04 -5.46 16.17
C VAL A 122 -10.01 -4.85 17.17
N GLY A 123 -10.52 -5.65 18.11
CA GLY A 123 -11.66 -5.25 18.93
C GLY A 123 -12.85 -4.88 18.04
N ASP A 124 -13.38 -3.67 18.20
CA ASP A 124 -14.46 -3.13 17.36
C ASP A 124 -13.96 -2.31 16.16
N HIS A 125 -12.65 -2.21 15.97
CA HIS A 125 -12.06 -1.40 14.91
C HIS A 125 -11.72 -2.23 13.68
N ARG A 126 -12.34 -1.89 12.55
CA ARG A 126 -11.95 -2.40 11.22
C ARG A 126 -10.90 -1.49 10.63
N LEU A 127 -9.70 -2.04 10.44
CA LEU A 127 -8.54 -1.33 9.95
C LEU A 127 -8.29 -1.72 8.49
N PRO A 128 -8.48 -0.80 7.53
CA PRO A 128 -8.11 -1.04 6.13
C PRO A 128 -6.60 -0.87 5.99
N LEU A 129 -5.91 -1.98 5.73
CA LEU A 129 -4.45 -2.06 5.69
C LEU A 129 -3.96 -2.61 4.36
N ALA A 130 -2.71 -2.33 4.04
CA ALA A 130 -2.03 -2.86 2.88
C ALA A 130 -0.61 -3.31 3.23
N LEU A 131 -0.18 -4.43 2.64
CA LEU A 131 1.22 -4.81 2.55
C LEU A 131 1.79 -4.17 1.28
N ILE A 132 2.86 -3.41 1.45
CA ILE A 132 3.44 -2.58 0.41
C ILE A 132 4.94 -2.77 0.44
N HIS A 133 5.57 -2.79 -0.73
CA HIS A 133 7.02 -2.76 -0.88
C HIS A 133 7.48 -1.39 -1.39
N PRO A 134 8.00 -0.51 -0.51
CA PRO A 134 8.65 0.72 -0.92
C PRO A 134 9.89 0.47 -1.75
N PHE A 135 10.07 1.23 -2.83
CA PHE A 135 11.27 1.09 -3.68
C PHE A 135 12.55 1.61 -3.00
N ASP A 136 12.42 2.46 -1.97
CA ASP A 136 13.55 2.96 -1.17
C ASP A 136 13.96 2.01 -0.04
N THR A 137 13.32 0.85 0.11
CA THR A 137 13.62 -0.13 1.17
C THR A 137 13.72 -1.57 0.65
N PRO A 138 14.53 -2.43 1.29
CA PRO A 138 14.67 -3.83 0.85
C PRO A 138 13.50 -4.72 1.26
N THR A 139 12.59 -4.25 2.13
CA THR A 139 11.57 -5.09 2.75
C THR A 139 10.18 -4.49 2.65
N ALA A 140 9.17 -5.35 2.42
CA ALA A 140 7.78 -4.97 2.49
C ALA A 140 7.34 -4.64 3.92
N GLN A 141 6.45 -3.66 4.04
CA GLN A 141 5.95 -3.10 5.30
C GLN A 141 4.45 -2.87 5.21
N PHE A 142 3.80 -2.79 6.37
CA PHE A 142 2.38 -2.49 6.45
C PHE A 142 2.15 -0.99 6.50
N TYR A 143 1.12 -0.55 5.78
CA TYR A 143 0.64 0.82 5.79
C TYR A 143 -0.88 0.83 5.99
N SER A 144 -1.36 1.93 6.56
CA SER A 144 -2.78 2.24 6.46
C SER A 144 -3.12 2.53 5.01
N VAL A 145 -4.20 1.97 4.48
CA VAL A 145 -4.66 2.29 3.11
C VAL A 145 -4.97 3.78 2.96
N ARG A 146 -5.22 4.48 4.08
CA ARG A 146 -5.47 5.92 4.11
C ARG A 146 -4.23 6.77 3.85
N SER A 147 -3.02 6.22 3.94
CA SER A 147 -1.79 6.94 3.58
C SER A 147 -1.50 6.91 2.08
N ILE A 148 -2.28 6.16 1.29
CA ILE A 148 -2.15 6.15 -0.17
C ILE A 148 -2.74 7.43 -0.74
N ILE A 149 -1.92 8.17 -1.49
CA ILE A 149 -2.29 9.46 -2.10
C ILE A 149 -3.00 9.21 -3.43
N CYS A 150 -2.31 8.52 -4.35
CA CYS A 150 -2.78 8.16 -5.68
C CYS A 150 -2.02 6.93 -6.19
N GLY A 151 -2.47 6.36 -7.31
CA GLY A 151 -1.80 5.33 -8.05
C GLY A 151 -0.55 5.84 -8.77
N ALA A 152 0.23 4.91 -9.30
CA ALA A 152 1.33 5.18 -10.20
C ALA A 152 1.40 4.08 -11.26
N PHE A 153 1.63 4.47 -12.51
CA PHE A 153 1.85 3.54 -13.61
C PHE A 153 3.32 3.54 -14.05
N LEU A 154 3.99 2.41 -13.83
CA LEU A 154 5.38 2.19 -14.22
C LEU A 154 5.46 1.21 -15.38
N VAL A 155 6.28 1.57 -16.38
CA VAL A 155 6.63 0.69 -17.49
C VAL A 155 8.10 0.30 -17.38
N PRO A 156 8.46 -0.99 -17.52
CA PRO A 156 9.86 -1.40 -17.53
C PRO A 156 10.64 -0.72 -18.66
N ASP A 157 11.83 -0.21 -18.34
CA ASP A 157 12.82 0.36 -19.26
C ASP A 157 14.16 -0.37 -19.13
N GLY A 158 14.11 -1.70 -19.24
CA GLY A 158 15.26 -2.58 -19.06
C GLY A 158 15.18 -3.44 -17.79
N PRO A 159 16.29 -4.08 -17.38
CA PRO A 159 16.27 -5.11 -16.32
C PRO A 159 15.96 -4.58 -14.92
N SER A 160 16.29 -3.31 -14.64
CA SER A 160 16.18 -2.70 -13.31
C SER A 160 15.65 -1.27 -13.33
N ASN A 161 15.25 -0.78 -14.51
CA ASN A 161 14.80 0.59 -14.69
C ASN A 161 13.31 0.60 -15.04
N TYR A 162 12.63 1.65 -14.59
CA TYR A 162 11.22 1.88 -14.85
C TYR A 162 11.01 3.33 -15.23
N LEU A 163 10.15 3.57 -16.21
CA LEU A 163 9.67 4.89 -16.59
C LEU A 163 8.28 5.10 -15.99
N VAL A 164 8.05 6.25 -15.37
CA VAL A 164 6.70 6.72 -15.09
C VAL A 164 6.09 7.21 -16.39
N VAL A 165 4.91 6.73 -16.71
CA VAL A 165 4.17 7.18 -17.90
C VAL A 165 3.41 8.45 -17.56
N ASP A 166 3.95 9.58 -17.99
CA ASP A 166 3.38 10.93 -17.82
C ASP A 166 2.13 11.17 -18.70
N THR A 167 2.02 10.44 -19.81
CA THR A 167 0.93 10.56 -20.79
C THR A 167 -0.40 10.02 -20.28
N ALA A 168 -0.40 9.21 -19.21
CA ALA A 168 -1.62 8.70 -18.58
C ALA A 168 -2.11 9.62 -17.45
N ASP A 169 -1.20 10.27 -16.73
CA ASP A 169 -1.53 11.15 -15.61
C ASP A 169 -0.38 12.12 -15.29
N THR A 170 -0.59 13.41 -15.57
CA THR A 170 0.40 14.47 -15.27
C THR A 170 0.62 14.64 -13.76
N ASP A 171 -0.35 14.25 -12.93
CA ASP A 171 -0.25 14.30 -11.47
C ASP A 171 0.85 13.38 -10.93
N MET A 172 0.92 12.16 -11.46
CA MET A 172 1.94 11.16 -11.11
C MET A 172 3.34 11.68 -11.42
N PHE A 173 3.50 12.36 -12.57
CA PHE A 173 4.77 12.97 -12.95
C PHE A 173 5.19 14.08 -11.98
N LEU A 174 4.26 14.94 -11.55
CA LEU A 174 4.56 16.00 -10.60
C LEU A 174 4.95 15.44 -9.23
N HIS A 175 4.28 14.38 -8.74
CA HIS A 175 4.67 13.69 -7.50
C HIS A 175 6.09 13.14 -7.59
N MET A 176 6.43 12.49 -8.71
CA MET A 176 7.80 11.99 -8.93
C MET A 176 8.82 13.12 -8.98
N LYS A 177 8.52 14.21 -9.69
CA LYS A 177 9.40 15.39 -9.76
C LYS A 177 9.66 15.96 -8.37
N MET A 178 8.64 16.08 -7.51
CA MET A 178 8.81 16.57 -6.13
C MET A 178 9.74 15.66 -5.33
N MET A 179 9.56 14.33 -5.38
CA MET A 179 10.46 13.40 -4.70
C MET A 179 11.92 13.52 -5.19
N HIS A 180 12.14 13.66 -6.50
CA HIS A 180 13.50 13.85 -7.03
C HIS A 180 14.12 15.16 -6.55
N LEU A 181 13.36 16.26 -6.49
CA LEU A 181 13.82 17.53 -5.95
C LEU A 181 14.16 17.43 -4.46
N GLU A 182 13.33 16.75 -3.66
CA GLU A 182 13.58 16.49 -2.24
C GLU A 182 14.83 15.62 -2.00
N ALA A 183 15.10 14.66 -2.90
CA ALA A 183 16.30 13.84 -2.88
C ALA A 183 17.57 14.56 -3.38
N GLY A 184 17.47 15.81 -3.84
CA GLY A 184 18.59 16.59 -4.38
C GLY A 184 19.02 16.17 -5.80
N HIS A 185 18.17 15.43 -6.52
CA HIS A 185 18.45 15.03 -7.90
C HIS A 185 18.20 16.19 -8.87
N ILE A 186 19.05 16.29 -9.90
CA ILE A 186 18.85 17.23 -11.01
C ILE A 186 17.82 16.63 -11.96
N VAL A 187 16.61 17.18 -11.96
CA VAL A 187 15.56 16.79 -12.92
C VAL A 187 15.71 17.67 -14.16
N HIS A 188 16.20 17.09 -15.26
CA HIS A 188 16.21 17.76 -16.56
C HIS A 188 14.82 17.65 -17.21
N ILE A 189 14.29 18.80 -17.65
CA ILE A 189 13.03 18.94 -18.38
C ILE A 189 13.33 18.94 -19.87
#